data_AF-A0A1G2HV26-F1
#
_entry.id   AF-A0A1G2HV26-F1
#
_cell.length_a   1.000
_cell.length_b   1.000
_cell.length_c   1.000
_cell.angle_alpha   90.00
_cell.angle_beta   90.00
_cell.angle_gamma   90.00
#
_symmetry.space_group_name_H-M   'P 1'
#
loop_
_entity.id
_entity.type
_entity.pdbx_description
1 polymer ?
#
loop_
_entity_poly.entity_id
_entity_poly.type
_entity_poly.pdbx_seq_one_letter_code
_entity_poly.pdbx_strand_id
1 'polypeptide(L)'
;MKNRVLVLLSLFLVLFLTSCESAQVQKTETAPLTETLPEPETEVVPEPLLEKFGCEYNSDCAEGLLCINKECKTLASLFKTDCENKCTITGVKVETSDGESYDLTLGQGSYTAAGALEWKLMKTPDYCQGEDPLVAVNVIKKTTGKVVGEQVLTLHKGETSEVVTHPTVKSVKFTATLADVTEKCS
;
A
#
# COMPACT_ATOMS: atom_id res chain seq x y z
N MET A 1 -53.31 -41.34 -4.85
CA MET A 1 -54.01 -40.27 -4.11
C MET A 1 -52.98 -39.16 -3.87
N LYS A 2 -52.89 -38.10 -4.68
CA LYS A 2 -53.83 -36.98 -4.91
C LYS A 2 -53.89 -36.02 -3.70
N ASN A 3 -53.03 -35.00 -3.68
CA ASN A 3 -53.30 -33.58 -3.38
C ASN A 3 -52.00 -32.86 -2.94
N ARG A 4 -51.47 -31.89 -3.71
CA ARG A 4 -51.86 -30.45 -3.81
C ARG A 4 -51.43 -29.71 -2.52
N VAL A 5 -50.61 -28.66 -2.58
CA VAL A 5 -50.95 -27.24 -2.84
C VAL A 5 -49.60 -26.49 -2.86
N LEU A 6 -49.13 -25.88 -3.96
CA LEU A 6 -49.54 -24.63 -4.61
C LEU A 6 -49.06 -23.35 -3.87
N VAL A 7 -48.00 -22.76 -4.43
CA VAL A 7 -47.79 -21.32 -4.73
C VAL A 7 -48.30 -20.30 -3.71
N LEU A 8 -47.39 -19.58 -3.05
CA LEU A 8 -47.65 -18.22 -2.58
C LEU A 8 -46.41 -17.32 -2.72
N LEU A 9 -46.51 -16.36 -3.65
CA LEU A 9 -46.04 -14.96 -3.60
C LEU A 9 -44.51 -14.73 -3.52
N SER A 10 -43.77 -14.23 -4.52
CA SER A 10 -44.06 -13.27 -5.59
C SER A 10 -44.81 -12.01 -5.13
N LEU A 11 -44.24 -11.26 -4.18
CA LEU A 11 -44.74 -9.92 -3.81
C LEU A 11 -43.69 -9.03 -3.12
N PHE A 12 -42.61 -8.64 -3.80
CA PHE A 12 -41.79 -7.47 -3.39
C PHE A 12 -41.13 -6.80 -4.61
N LEU A 13 -41.86 -6.79 -5.73
CA LEU A 13 -41.62 -5.90 -6.86
C LEU A 13 -42.70 -4.81 -6.79
N VAL A 14 -42.31 -3.55 -6.99
CA VAL A 14 -43.14 -2.33 -6.97
C VAL A 14 -43.30 -1.69 -5.58
N LEU A 15 -42.47 -0.67 -5.30
CA LEU A 15 -42.84 0.63 -4.71
C LEU A 15 -41.59 1.30 -4.14
N PHE A 16 -40.85 2.06 -4.94
CA PHE A 16 -40.19 3.33 -4.56
C PHE A 16 -39.78 4.06 -5.84
N LEU A 17 -40.78 4.35 -6.68
CA LEU A 17 -40.75 5.44 -7.65
C LEU A 17 -41.42 6.65 -6.98
N THR A 18 -40.61 7.51 -6.38
CA THR A 18 -40.95 8.86 -5.91
C THR A 18 -39.73 9.70 -6.23
N SER A 19 -39.61 10.26 -7.44
CA SER A 19 -40.19 11.54 -7.86
C SER A 19 -39.98 12.62 -6.80
N CYS A 20 -38.89 13.38 -6.93
CA CYS A 20 -38.79 14.71 -6.35
C CYS A 20 -38.76 15.70 -7.51
N GLU A 21 -39.89 16.37 -7.66
CA GLU A 21 -40.24 17.34 -8.69
C GLU A 21 -39.83 18.75 -8.24
N SER A 22 -39.24 19.49 -9.18
CA SER A 22 -39.15 20.95 -9.32
C SER A 22 -38.92 21.87 -8.11
N ALA A 23 -37.91 22.74 -8.22
CA ALA A 23 -38.13 24.18 -8.01
C ALA A 23 -37.09 25.02 -8.77
N GLN A 24 -37.59 25.96 -9.56
CA GLN A 24 -36.86 26.98 -10.30
C GLN A 24 -36.79 28.30 -9.48
N VAL A 25 -35.90 29.20 -9.94
CA VAL A 25 -35.94 30.68 -9.84
C VAL A 25 -35.30 31.36 -8.61
N GLN A 26 -34.21 32.11 -8.89
CA GLN A 26 -33.96 33.52 -8.49
C GLN A 26 -32.71 33.98 -9.25
N LYS A 27 -32.79 34.76 -10.33
CA LYS A 27 -33.07 36.21 -10.47
C LYS A 27 -32.14 37.11 -9.63
N THR A 28 -31.15 37.65 -10.35
CA THR A 28 -30.59 39.01 -10.28
C THR A 28 -29.92 39.43 -8.97
N GLU A 29 -28.60 39.58 -9.02
CA GLU A 29 -27.95 40.70 -8.35
C GLU A 29 -26.87 41.30 -9.26
N THR A 30 -27.00 42.60 -9.47
CA THR A 30 -26.14 43.48 -10.23
C THR A 30 -24.76 43.52 -9.63
N ALA A 31 -23.73 43.12 -10.39
CA ALA A 31 -22.34 43.34 -9.99
C ALA A 31 -22.03 44.85 -10.01
N PRO A 32 -21.54 45.44 -8.92
CA PRO A 32 -21.00 46.79 -8.94
C PRO A 32 -19.64 46.77 -9.65
N LEU A 33 -19.38 47.81 -10.45
CA LEU A 33 -18.07 48.05 -11.05
C LEU A 33 -17.02 48.15 -9.93
N THR A 34 -16.19 47.12 -9.80
CA THR A 34 -14.97 47.17 -9.01
C THR A 34 -13.91 47.89 -9.82
N GLU A 35 -13.45 49.01 -9.27
CA GLU A 35 -12.32 49.80 -9.72
C GLU A 35 -11.05 48.95 -9.60
N THR A 36 -10.44 48.61 -10.74
CA THR A 36 -9.21 47.80 -10.82
C THR A 36 -8.02 48.62 -10.33
N LEU A 37 -7.67 48.44 -9.06
CA LEU A 37 -6.38 48.84 -8.50
C LEU A 37 -5.30 47.91 -9.08
N PRO A 38 -4.16 48.42 -9.58
CA PRO A 38 -3.09 47.56 -10.09
C PRO A 38 -2.56 46.65 -8.98
N GLU A 39 -2.73 45.35 -9.19
CA GLU A 39 -2.20 44.28 -8.36
C GLU A 39 -0.66 44.38 -8.37
N PRO A 40 0.00 44.38 -7.20
CA PRO A 40 1.46 44.39 -7.16
C PRO A 40 1.97 43.12 -7.84
N GLU A 41 2.79 43.28 -8.87
CA GLU A 41 3.52 42.19 -9.52
C GLU A 41 4.31 41.44 -8.44
N THR A 42 3.75 40.32 -8.00
CA THR A 42 4.42 39.38 -7.14
C THR A 42 5.48 38.71 -8.00
N GLU A 43 6.75 39.06 -7.77
CA GLU A 43 7.88 38.31 -8.30
C GLU A 43 7.67 36.83 -7.95
N VAL A 44 7.41 36.04 -8.99
CA VAL A 44 7.33 34.59 -8.89
C VAL A 44 8.74 34.09 -8.58
N VAL A 45 9.08 34.05 -7.29
CA VAL A 45 10.26 33.34 -6.82
C VAL A 45 10.09 31.89 -7.27
N PRO A 46 10.94 31.35 -8.16
CA PRO A 46 10.82 29.96 -8.57
C PRO A 46 10.99 29.09 -7.33
N GLU A 47 9.93 28.36 -6.98
CA GLU A 47 9.95 27.35 -5.93
C GLU A 47 11.09 26.38 -6.24
N PRO A 48 12.05 26.16 -5.31
CA PRO A 48 13.14 25.23 -5.57
C PRO A 48 12.54 23.84 -5.81
N LEU A 49 12.71 23.34 -7.04
CA LEU A 49 12.43 21.95 -7.41
C LEU A 49 13.20 21.05 -6.44
N LEU A 50 12.49 20.52 -5.44
CA LEU A 50 13.02 19.61 -4.46
C LEU A 50 13.35 18.32 -5.20
N GLU A 51 14.61 18.17 -5.63
CA GLU A 51 15.07 16.98 -6.32
C GLU A 51 14.75 15.76 -5.45
N LYS A 52 13.85 14.91 -5.95
CA LYS A 52 13.42 13.69 -5.28
C LYS A 52 14.57 12.69 -5.37
N PHE A 53 15.53 12.80 -4.45
CA PHE A 53 16.61 11.82 -4.31
C PHE A 53 16.01 10.50 -3.79
N GLY A 54 15.61 9.62 -4.71
CA GLY A 54 15.10 8.31 -4.37
C GLY A 54 14.10 7.76 -5.38
N CYS A 55 13.51 6.64 -5.03
CA CYS A 55 12.46 5.97 -5.78
C CYS A 55 11.17 5.91 -4.96
N GLU A 56 10.03 5.82 -5.63
CA GLU A 56 8.76 5.47 -5.02
C GLU A 56 8.35 4.04 -5.38
N TYR A 57 8.73 3.59 -6.58
CA TYR A 57 8.40 2.27 -7.11
C TYR A 57 9.62 1.60 -7.75
N ASN A 58 9.58 0.27 -7.86
CA ASN A 58 10.58 -0.52 -8.57
C ASN A 58 10.75 -0.06 -10.03
N SER A 59 9.69 0.47 -10.64
CA SER A 59 9.72 1.04 -12.00
C SER A 59 10.56 2.31 -12.12
N ASP A 60 10.88 2.98 -11.01
CA ASP A 60 11.73 4.17 -10.98
C ASP A 60 13.22 3.80 -10.99
N CYS A 61 13.53 2.51 -10.77
CA CYS A 61 14.89 2.01 -10.70
C CYS A 61 15.33 1.35 -12.02
N ALA A 62 16.64 1.33 -12.26
CA ALA A 62 17.22 0.62 -13.40
C ALA A 62 16.95 -0.89 -13.30
N GLU A 63 17.02 -1.58 -14.44
CA GLU A 63 16.80 -3.03 -14.51
C GLU A 63 17.69 -3.79 -13.52
N GLY A 64 17.10 -4.74 -12.79
CA GLY A 64 17.77 -5.53 -11.76
C GLY A 64 17.86 -4.85 -10.38
N LEU A 65 17.47 -3.58 -10.25
CA LEU A 65 17.37 -2.88 -8.98
C LEU A 65 15.91 -2.83 -8.50
N LEU A 66 15.74 -2.77 -7.18
CA LEU A 66 14.46 -2.64 -6.51
C LEU A 66 14.43 -1.31 -5.75
N CYS A 67 13.24 -0.75 -5.61
CA CYS A 67 13.03 0.38 -4.74
C CYS A 67 12.91 -0.10 -3.30
N ILE A 68 14.04 -0.13 -2.60
CA ILE A 68 14.12 -0.63 -1.21
C ILE A 68 14.27 0.56 -0.27
N ASN A 69 13.26 0.81 0.58
CA ASN A 69 13.21 1.96 1.49
C ASN A 69 13.55 3.30 0.78
N LYS A 70 12.95 3.53 -0.40
CA LYS A 70 13.15 4.73 -1.25
C LYS A 70 14.53 4.84 -1.92
N GLU A 71 15.34 3.80 -1.90
CA GLU A 71 16.62 3.73 -2.59
C GLU A 71 16.66 2.60 -3.63
N CYS A 72 17.23 2.86 -4.80
CA CYS A 72 17.43 1.83 -5.82
C CYS A 72 18.66 0.97 -5.52
N LYS A 73 18.45 -0.28 -5.10
CA LYS A 73 19.51 -1.24 -4.74
C LYS A 73 19.08 -2.68 -4.98
N THR A 74 20.03 -3.63 -4.86
CA THR A 74 19.70 -5.05 -4.92
C THR A 74 19.40 -5.57 -3.52
N LEU A 75 18.56 -6.60 -3.40
CA LEU A 75 18.31 -7.22 -2.10
C LEU A 75 19.58 -7.85 -1.52
N ALA A 76 20.42 -8.46 -2.36
CA ALA A 76 21.66 -9.12 -1.95
C ALA A 76 22.68 -8.15 -1.32
N SER A 77 22.70 -6.88 -1.72
CA SER A 77 23.65 -5.90 -1.18
C SER A 77 23.37 -5.52 0.28
N LEU A 78 22.23 -5.95 0.84
CA LEU A 78 21.87 -5.69 2.23
C LEU A 78 22.41 -6.72 3.21
N PHE A 79 22.94 -7.85 2.71
CA PHE A 79 23.36 -8.98 3.53
C PHE A 79 24.86 -9.19 3.42
N LYS A 80 25.51 -9.40 4.56
CA LYS A 80 26.88 -9.93 4.61
C LYS A 80 26.81 -11.44 4.54
N THR A 81 27.50 -12.03 3.56
CA THR A 81 27.41 -13.47 3.25
C THR A 81 28.78 -14.17 3.25
N ASP A 82 29.86 -13.42 3.47
CA ASP A 82 31.23 -13.91 3.50
C ASP A 82 31.68 -14.22 4.94
N CYS A 83 31.35 -15.44 5.38
CA CYS A 83 31.61 -15.94 6.73
C CYS A 83 31.48 -17.47 6.77
N GLU A 84 32.06 -18.07 7.81
CA GLU A 84 32.10 -19.51 8.02
C GLU A 84 30.71 -20.08 8.39
N ASN A 85 30.06 -19.46 9.39
CA ASN A 85 28.74 -19.88 9.87
C ASN A 85 27.65 -18.99 9.27
N LYS A 86 26.63 -19.63 8.68
CA LYS A 86 25.55 -18.94 7.96
C LYS A 86 24.21 -19.26 8.59
N CYS A 87 23.34 -18.26 8.58
CA CYS A 87 21.97 -18.35 9.05
C CYS A 87 21.00 -18.10 7.89
N THR A 88 19.88 -18.81 7.92
CA THR A 88 18.76 -18.64 7.00
C THR A 88 17.49 -18.38 7.79
N ILE A 89 16.70 -17.40 7.36
CA ILE A 89 15.37 -17.15 7.92
C ILE A 89 14.42 -18.25 7.44
N THR A 90 13.80 -18.97 8.37
CA THR A 90 12.88 -20.08 8.08
C THR A 90 11.42 -19.71 8.32
N GLY A 91 11.17 -18.76 9.20
CA GLY A 91 9.83 -18.24 9.48
C GLY A 91 9.90 -16.87 10.13
N VAL A 92 8.79 -16.13 10.05
CA VAL A 92 8.63 -14.82 10.66
C VAL A 92 7.22 -14.67 11.20
N LYS A 93 7.09 -13.88 12.27
CA LYS A 93 5.80 -13.43 12.79
C LYS A 93 5.62 -11.96 12.43
N VAL A 94 4.57 -11.64 11.69
CA VAL A 94 4.24 -10.27 11.26
C VAL A 94 2.91 -9.86 11.87
N GLU A 95 2.87 -8.68 12.47
CA GLU A 95 1.66 -8.05 12.98
C GLU A 95 1.32 -6.84 12.10
N THR A 96 0.07 -6.67 11.71
CA THR A 96 -0.36 -5.59 10.81
C THR A 96 -1.21 -4.55 11.54
N SER A 97 -1.27 -3.32 11.00
CA SER A 97 -1.99 -2.20 11.63
C SER A 97 -3.49 -2.41 11.85
N ASP A 98 -4.10 -3.37 11.17
CA ASP A 98 -5.48 -3.80 11.34
C ASP A 98 -5.68 -4.84 12.45
N GLY A 99 -4.60 -5.20 13.17
CA GLY A 99 -4.63 -6.10 14.32
C GLY A 99 -4.51 -7.58 13.98
N GLU A 100 -4.21 -7.92 12.71
CA GLU A 100 -3.96 -9.29 12.31
C GLU A 100 -2.51 -9.71 12.62
N SER A 101 -2.32 -11.01 12.87
CA SER A 101 -1.02 -11.62 13.14
C SER A 101 -0.84 -12.84 12.26
N TYR A 102 0.33 -12.94 11.63
CA TYR A 102 0.65 -13.95 10.64
C TYR A 102 1.96 -14.66 10.99
N ASP A 103 1.93 -15.99 11.02
CA ASP A 103 3.13 -16.84 11.04
C ASP A 103 3.41 -17.30 9.62
N LEU A 104 4.46 -16.76 9.01
CA LEU A 104 4.74 -16.91 7.58
C LEU A 104 6.13 -17.46 7.33
N THR A 105 6.27 -18.16 6.21
CA THR A 105 7.57 -18.54 5.62
C THR A 105 7.94 -17.59 4.48
N LEU A 106 9.22 -17.55 4.11
CA LEU A 106 9.69 -16.71 3.00
C LEU A 106 8.95 -17.04 1.71
N GLY A 107 8.47 -16.00 1.01
CA GLY A 107 7.63 -16.15 -0.17
C GLY A 107 6.13 -16.25 0.13
N GLN A 108 5.69 -16.22 1.38
CA GLN A 108 4.28 -16.05 1.73
C GLN A 108 3.95 -14.59 2.03
N GLY A 109 2.66 -14.28 2.07
CA GLY A 109 2.16 -12.92 2.19
C GLY A 109 0.66 -12.89 2.40
N SER A 110 0.11 -11.68 2.51
CA SER A 110 -1.33 -11.43 2.64
C SER A 110 -1.71 -10.18 1.85
N TYR A 111 -2.95 -9.75 1.98
CA TYR A 111 -3.48 -8.54 1.35
C TYR A 111 -4.39 -7.80 2.32
N THR A 112 -4.47 -6.48 2.19
CA THR A 112 -5.40 -5.67 2.98
C THR A 112 -6.83 -5.83 2.49
N ALA A 113 -7.81 -5.41 3.29
CA ALA A 113 -9.21 -5.33 2.89
C ALA A 113 -9.39 -4.71 1.48
N ALA A 114 -10.26 -5.31 0.68
CA ALA A 114 -10.51 -4.98 -0.74
C ALA A 114 -9.35 -5.22 -1.73
N GLY A 115 -8.24 -5.84 -1.31
CA GLY A 115 -7.15 -6.27 -2.20
C GLY A 115 -6.35 -5.13 -2.85
N ALA A 116 -6.44 -3.92 -2.29
CA ALA A 116 -5.74 -2.74 -2.81
C ALA A 116 -4.23 -2.79 -2.54
N LEU A 117 -3.81 -3.38 -1.42
CA LEU A 117 -2.41 -3.67 -1.11
C LEU A 117 -2.26 -5.17 -0.91
N GLU A 118 -1.30 -5.76 -1.62
CA GLU A 118 -0.78 -7.10 -1.37
C GLU A 118 0.65 -6.95 -0.84
N TRP A 119 1.05 -7.77 0.11
CA TRP A 119 2.40 -7.77 0.64
C TRP A 119 2.91 -9.20 0.76
N LYS A 120 4.20 -9.39 0.48
CA LYS A 120 4.82 -10.70 0.40
C LYS A 120 6.25 -10.66 0.91
N LEU A 121 6.59 -11.59 1.78
CA LEU A 121 7.97 -11.80 2.22
C LEU A 121 8.83 -12.25 1.05
N MET A 122 9.93 -11.55 0.83
CA MET A 122 10.89 -11.91 -0.20
C MET A 122 11.80 -13.02 0.30
N LYS A 123 12.30 -13.84 -0.62
CA LYS A 123 13.42 -14.74 -0.29
C LYS A 123 14.66 -13.90 -0.07
N THR A 124 15.29 -14.05 1.08
CA THR A 124 16.57 -13.42 1.41
C THR A 124 17.69 -14.44 1.27
N PRO A 125 18.92 -14.00 0.90
CA PRO A 125 20.08 -14.87 0.95
C PRO A 125 20.41 -15.26 2.40
N ASP A 126 21.25 -16.27 2.55
CA ASP A 126 21.86 -16.57 3.85
C ASP A 126 22.73 -15.39 4.29
N TYR A 127 22.83 -15.18 5.60
CA TYR A 127 23.61 -14.11 6.21
C TYR A 127 24.50 -14.66 7.32
N CYS A 128 25.47 -13.87 7.74
CA CYS A 128 26.40 -14.28 8.77
C CYS A 128 25.75 -14.41 10.15
N GLN A 129 26.12 -15.47 10.86
CA GLN A 129 25.69 -15.65 12.25
C GLN A 129 26.15 -14.47 13.12
N GLY A 130 25.21 -13.93 13.89
CA GLY A 130 25.44 -12.78 14.77
C GLY A 130 25.12 -11.42 14.14
N GLU A 131 24.81 -11.36 12.84
CA GLU A 131 24.17 -10.19 12.25
C GLU A 131 22.67 -10.20 12.58
N ASP A 132 22.09 -9.01 12.72
CA ASP A 132 20.65 -8.89 12.97
C ASP A 132 19.86 -9.32 11.74
N PRO A 133 18.85 -10.21 11.87
CA PRO A 133 18.03 -10.61 10.75
C PRO A 133 17.34 -9.41 10.12
N LEU A 134 17.42 -9.34 8.79
CA LEU A 134 16.73 -8.36 7.97
C LEU A 134 15.74 -9.08 7.07
N VAL A 135 14.46 -8.74 7.19
CA VAL A 135 13.39 -9.32 6.37
C VAL A 135 12.95 -8.29 5.34
N ALA A 136 12.94 -8.69 4.07
CA ALA A 136 12.40 -7.86 3.00
C ALA A 136 10.95 -8.21 2.69
N VAL A 137 10.10 -7.19 2.61
CA VAL A 137 8.67 -7.27 2.32
C VAL A 137 8.41 -6.55 1.01
N ASN A 138 8.03 -7.28 -0.03
CA ASN A 138 7.54 -6.69 -1.28
C ASN A 138 6.09 -6.25 -1.09
N VAL A 139 5.80 -4.99 -1.39
CA VAL A 139 4.48 -4.38 -1.27
C VAL A 139 4.00 -4.02 -2.68
N ILE A 140 2.90 -4.64 -3.08
CA ILE A 140 2.28 -4.53 -4.41
C ILE A 140 0.97 -3.76 -4.26
N LYS A 141 0.88 -2.60 -4.90
CA LYS A 141 -0.32 -1.75 -4.93
C LYS A 141 -1.14 -2.11 -6.16
N LYS A 142 -2.44 -2.36 -6.01
CA LYS A 142 -3.34 -2.77 -7.10
C LYS A 142 -4.58 -1.89 -7.19
N THR A 143 -4.94 -1.50 -8.42
CA THR A 143 -6.22 -0.88 -8.75
C THR A 143 -6.96 -1.77 -9.75
N THR A 144 -8.16 -2.24 -9.39
CA THR A 144 -8.98 -3.12 -10.25
C THR A 144 -8.21 -4.35 -10.77
N GLY A 145 -7.38 -4.95 -9.90
CA GLY A 145 -6.54 -6.11 -10.23
C GLY A 145 -5.26 -5.81 -11.01
N LYS A 146 -5.06 -4.58 -11.47
CA LYS A 146 -3.82 -4.15 -12.15
C LYS A 146 -2.82 -3.61 -11.12
N VAL A 147 -1.56 -4.01 -11.24
CA VAL A 147 -0.48 -3.45 -10.43
C VAL A 147 -0.23 -2.00 -10.86
N VAL A 148 -0.26 -1.09 -9.89
CA VAL A 148 0.00 0.36 -10.09
C VAL A 148 1.29 0.82 -9.43
N GLY A 149 1.92 -0.04 -8.64
CA GLY A 149 3.21 0.24 -8.02
C GLY A 149 3.69 -0.93 -7.19
N GLU A 150 5.01 -1.12 -7.14
CA GLU A 150 5.67 -2.10 -6.30
C GLU A 150 6.84 -1.44 -5.59
N GLN A 151 7.04 -1.74 -4.31
CA GLN A 151 8.19 -1.26 -3.53
C GLN A 151 8.59 -2.31 -2.51
N VAL A 152 9.81 -2.26 -2.02
CA VAL A 152 10.31 -3.17 -0.99
C VAL A 152 10.57 -2.40 0.30
N LEU A 153 10.08 -2.94 1.39
CA LEU A 153 10.39 -2.48 2.74
C LEU A 153 11.32 -3.50 3.39
N THR A 154 12.24 -3.06 4.22
CA THR A 154 13.05 -3.98 5.04
C THR A 154 12.83 -3.71 6.50
N LEU A 155 12.69 -4.77 7.29
CA LEU A 155 12.41 -4.68 8.72
C LEU A 155 13.37 -5.55 9.51
N HIS A 156 13.89 -5.00 10.60
CA HIS A 156 14.52 -5.74 11.67
C HIS A 156 13.48 -6.27 12.66
N LYS A 157 13.86 -7.26 13.47
CA LYS A 157 12.99 -7.78 14.52
C LYS A 157 12.62 -6.65 15.50
N GLY A 158 11.33 -6.51 15.77
CA GLY A 158 10.74 -5.46 16.59
C GLY A 158 10.46 -4.15 15.85
N GLU A 159 10.84 -4.03 14.56
CA GLU A 159 10.63 -2.82 13.78
C GLU A 159 9.24 -2.77 13.14
N THR A 160 8.65 -1.57 13.15
CA THR A 160 7.41 -1.27 12.41
C THR A 160 7.75 -0.47 11.15
N SER A 161 7.17 -0.87 10.03
CA SER A 161 7.37 -0.21 8.75
C SER A 161 6.86 1.23 8.73
N GLU A 162 7.34 2.00 7.76
CA GLU A 162 6.65 3.23 7.36
C GLU A 162 5.20 2.94 6.95
N VAL A 163 4.35 3.97 7.03
CA VAL A 163 2.95 3.88 6.58
C VAL A 163 2.90 3.76 5.07
N VAL A 164 2.49 2.58 4.59
CA VAL A 164 2.20 2.33 3.19
C VAL A 164 0.82 2.88 2.86
N THR A 165 0.76 3.71 1.82
CA THR A 165 -0.48 4.24 1.27
C THR A 165 -0.70 3.78 -0.17
N HIS A 166 -1.97 3.79 -0.60
CA HIS A 166 -2.34 3.54 -1.98
C HIS A 166 -2.51 4.87 -2.76
N PRO A 167 -2.00 5.00 -4.00
CA PRO A 167 -2.08 6.25 -4.77
C PRO A 167 -3.52 6.73 -5.01
N THR A 168 -4.42 5.81 -5.41
CA THR A 168 -5.83 6.12 -5.71
C THR A 168 -6.78 5.99 -4.50
N VAL A 169 -6.60 4.96 -3.66
CA VAL A 169 -7.49 4.67 -2.52
C VAL A 169 -6.93 5.26 -1.23
N LYS A 170 -7.21 6.55 -0.97
CA LYS A 170 -6.63 7.31 0.15
C LYS A 170 -6.99 6.81 1.55
N SER A 171 -8.07 6.03 1.67
CA SER A 171 -8.48 5.41 2.94
C SER A 171 -7.58 4.23 3.33
N VAL A 172 -6.84 3.64 2.39
CA VAL A 172 -5.96 2.50 2.66
C VAL A 172 -4.63 3.00 3.21
N LYS A 173 -4.36 2.62 4.45
CA LYS A 173 -3.10 2.81 5.16
C LYS A 173 -2.72 1.49 5.80
N PHE A 174 -1.46 1.09 5.66
CA PHE A 174 -0.96 -0.19 6.13
C PHE A 174 0.42 0.00 6.77
N THR A 175 0.62 -0.59 7.94
CA THR A 175 1.96 -0.83 8.49
C THR A 175 2.09 -2.29 8.87
N ALA A 176 3.31 -2.79 8.83
CA ALA A 176 3.67 -4.12 9.31
C ALA A 176 4.76 -4.01 10.37
N THR A 177 4.61 -4.75 11.46
CA THR A 177 5.61 -4.92 12.50
C THR A 177 6.17 -6.33 12.42
N LEU A 178 7.49 -6.45 12.37
CA LEU A 178 8.16 -7.75 12.41
C LEU A 178 8.33 -8.18 13.87
N ALA A 179 7.34 -8.88 14.42
CA ALA A 179 7.33 -9.25 15.83
C ALA A 179 8.42 -10.29 16.19
N ASP A 180 8.63 -11.27 15.31
CA ASP A 180 9.61 -12.33 15.56
C ASP A 180 10.22 -12.91 14.27
N VAL A 181 11.40 -13.50 14.40
CA VAL A 181 12.14 -14.15 13.31
C VAL A 181 12.67 -15.49 13.81
N THR A 182 12.37 -16.56 13.07
CA THR A 182 12.88 -17.90 13.32
C THR A 182 13.96 -18.23 12.30
N GLU A 183 15.15 -18.53 12.80
CA GLU A 183 16.36 -18.71 12.01
C GLU A 183 16.90 -20.14 12.17
N LYS A 184 17.60 -20.62 11.15
CA LYS A 184 18.39 -21.84 11.23
C LYS A 184 19.82 -21.51 10.81
N CYS A 185 20.77 -21.76 11.71
CA CYS A 185 22.19 -21.54 11.46
C CYS A 185 22.96 -22.86 11.35
N SER A 186 24.01 -22.87 10.55
CA SER A 186 24.94 -23.99 10.36
C SER A 186 26.37 -23.51 10.29
#